data_AF-A0A8B8DQ20-F1
#
_entry.id   AF-A0A8B8DQ20-F1
#
_cell.length_a   1.000
_cell.length_b   1.000
_cell.length_c   1.000
_cell.angle_alpha   90.00
_cell.angle_beta   90.00
_cell.angle_gamma   90.00
#
_symmetry.space_group_name_H-M   'P 1'
#
loop_
_entity.id
_entity.type
_entity.pdbx_description
1 polymer ?
#
loop_
_entity_poly.entity_id
_entity_poly.type
_entity_poly.pdbx_seq_one_letter_code
_entity_poly.pdbx_strand_id
1 'polypeptide(L)'
;MDYLYAKLSWEKKAVEEANENIKRKHKHGTGICSVFILDTSESMAGEGLRQMKQAFHEILEEYTFLDKSDNVAVIGCGEDVKFLHYFSCNYLSIKNCVENIQCKGPSPLEAGVILSHSCLNLGGGHTVNMPPLQIRARAVVISDGNPTEITSSTESAETSPESETFKKLLSEIQGQGELTPFTFIPVGKRPNYRILGALALASKGGRLIGWQDARQYARLSLNFQVAGSLLRRYQDTTITEDLVRNAYQRYGRGSEEDINQVCEILNEKEAYDSVTEAESVFKERYPTMPCVGTRVRRGQDWIYENQDGYGPGTVVGHSQNAGWINVEWDNEKRYSYRYGREGIGEFYDVQICNEPRLIPENVNIAVGCLVRKGPDWKWGDQNGDEESIGTVYHVKNRNEVYVRWPNGNKSNYRFGYNDKYDVIVCDPRDSDIMERYFFQKKMEKDKNQTENNGGLPK
;
A
#
# COMPACT_ATOMS: atom_id res chain seq x y z
N MET A 1 9.00 15.78 26.15
CA MET A 1 8.48 16.05 24.79
C MET A 1 7.05 15.52 24.76
N ASP A 2 6.08 16.26 24.21
CA ASP A 2 4.70 15.76 24.09
C ASP A 2 4.66 14.57 23.10
N TYR A 3 3.87 13.55 23.41
CA TYR A 3 3.74 12.33 22.61
C TYR A 3 3.33 12.64 21.17
N LEU A 4 2.36 13.54 20.98
CA LEU A 4 1.88 13.90 19.64
C LEU A 4 2.98 14.55 18.79
N TYR A 5 3.78 15.41 19.40
CA TYR A 5 4.92 16.03 18.74
C TYR A 5 6.01 14.99 18.39
N ALA A 6 6.29 14.07 19.30
CA ALA A 6 7.24 12.98 19.04
C ALA A 6 6.78 12.10 17.88
N LYS A 7 5.50 11.71 17.85
CA LYS A 7 4.91 10.92 16.77
C LYS A 7 5.03 11.63 15.41
N LEU A 8 4.60 12.91 15.33
CA LEU A 8 4.71 13.71 14.11
C LEU A 8 6.17 13.84 13.62
N SER A 9 7.12 13.97 14.55
CA SER A 9 8.53 14.01 14.19
C SER A 9 9.02 12.70 13.56
N TRP A 10 8.55 11.56 14.05
CA TRP A 10 8.88 10.25 13.48
C TRP A 10 8.22 10.03 12.12
N GLU A 11 6.97 10.47 11.95
CA GLU A 11 6.27 10.42 10.66
C GLU A 11 7.00 11.25 9.60
N LYS A 12 7.43 12.47 9.95
CA LYS A 12 8.25 13.30 9.06
C LYS A 12 9.57 12.62 8.70
N LYS A 13 10.25 12.03 9.68
CA LYS A 13 11.49 11.28 9.44
C LYS A 13 11.24 10.08 8.53
N ALA A 14 10.12 9.37 8.65
CA ALA A 14 9.77 8.28 7.74
C ALA A 14 9.64 8.76 6.28
N VAL A 15 9.11 9.96 6.03
CA VAL A 15 9.06 10.55 4.67
C VAL A 15 10.47 10.84 4.15
N GLU A 16 11.35 11.38 4.98
CA GLU A 16 12.74 11.65 4.62
C GLU A 16 13.49 10.36 4.28
N GLU A 17 13.36 9.33 5.11
CA GLU A 17 13.97 8.01 4.90
C GLU A 17 13.39 7.27 3.69
N ALA A 18 12.13 7.52 3.33
CA ALA A 18 11.52 6.97 2.12
C ALA A 18 12.24 7.50 0.87
N ASN A 19 12.50 8.81 0.84
CA ASN A 19 13.25 9.44 -0.26
C ASN A 19 14.67 8.88 -0.37
N GLU A 20 15.33 8.62 0.76
CA GLU A 20 16.64 7.98 0.77
C GLU A 20 16.59 6.53 0.23
N ASN A 21 15.60 5.72 0.62
CA ASN A 21 15.38 4.40 0.02
C ASN A 21 15.13 4.49 -1.50
N ILE A 22 14.29 5.43 -1.95
CA ILE A 22 13.97 5.61 -3.37
C ILE A 22 15.22 5.92 -4.20
N LYS A 23 16.11 6.79 -3.71
CA LYS A 23 17.40 7.10 -4.38
C LYS A 23 18.29 5.86 -4.53
N ARG A 24 18.12 4.86 -3.66
CA ARG A 24 18.89 3.61 -3.61
C ARG A 24 18.24 2.46 -4.37
N LYS A 25 17.15 2.68 -5.12
CA LYS A 25 16.47 1.65 -5.93
C LYS A 25 17.40 0.86 -6.86
N HIS A 26 18.50 1.47 -7.33
CA HIS A 26 19.53 0.78 -8.12
C HIS A 26 20.26 -0.36 -7.38
N LYS A 27 20.15 -0.41 -6.04
CA LYS A 27 20.69 -1.49 -5.19
C LYS A 27 19.65 -2.57 -4.85
N HIS A 28 18.39 -2.37 -5.24
CA HIS A 28 17.33 -3.33 -4.94
C HIS A 28 17.41 -4.49 -5.94
N GLY A 29 17.21 -5.70 -5.45
CA GLY A 29 16.90 -6.86 -6.26
C GLY A 29 15.44 -6.84 -6.75
N THR A 30 15.04 -7.90 -7.47
CA THR A 30 13.69 -8.04 -8.04
C THR A 30 12.70 -8.80 -7.14
N GLY A 31 13.19 -9.30 -6.00
CA GLY A 31 12.43 -10.10 -5.05
C GLY A 31 11.68 -9.26 -4.02
N ILE A 32 10.98 -9.96 -3.12
CA ILE A 32 10.07 -9.33 -2.15
C ILE A 32 10.85 -8.44 -1.18
N CYS A 33 10.28 -7.28 -0.82
CA CYS A 33 10.83 -6.38 0.17
C CYS A 33 10.42 -6.79 1.60
N SER A 34 11.40 -6.97 2.49
CA SER A 34 11.20 -7.19 3.93
C SER A 34 11.99 -6.17 4.75
N VAL A 35 11.31 -5.39 5.58
CA VAL A 35 11.97 -4.50 6.56
C VAL A 35 12.02 -5.20 7.92
N PHE A 36 13.23 -5.32 8.47
CA PHE A 36 13.47 -5.91 9.79
C PHE A 36 13.60 -4.81 10.81
N ILE A 37 12.76 -4.85 11.83
CA ILE A 37 12.79 -3.99 13.01
C ILE A 37 13.42 -4.83 14.12
N LEU A 38 14.68 -4.54 14.41
CA LEU A 38 15.49 -5.25 15.38
C LEU A 38 15.47 -4.50 16.69
N ASP A 39 14.97 -5.13 17.74
CA ASP A 39 15.09 -4.62 19.09
C ASP A 39 16.55 -4.69 19.55
N THR A 40 17.13 -3.51 19.79
CA THR A 40 18.50 -3.33 20.26
C THR A 40 18.52 -2.60 21.60
N SER A 41 17.42 -2.68 22.36
CA SER A 41 17.32 -2.16 23.72
C SER A 41 18.21 -2.93 24.70
N GLU A 42 18.34 -2.41 25.92
CA GLU A 42 19.15 -3.04 26.97
C GLU A 42 18.64 -4.44 27.39
N SER A 43 17.32 -4.69 27.36
CA SER A 43 16.76 -6.00 27.73
C SER A 43 17.18 -7.14 26.79
N MET A 44 17.59 -6.79 25.57
CA MET A 44 18.07 -7.72 24.56
C MET A 44 19.51 -8.18 24.82
N ALA A 45 20.23 -7.58 25.78
CA ALA A 45 21.61 -7.92 26.06
C ALA A 45 21.80 -9.42 26.43
N GLY A 46 22.85 -10.03 25.87
CA GLY A 46 23.18 -11.43 26.07
C GLY A 46 22.34 -12.35 25.18
N GLU A 47 21.42 -13.12 25.80
CA GLU A 47 20.70 -14.20 25.11
C GLU A 47 19.73 -13.68 24.04
N GLY A 48 19.09 -12.53 24.25
CA GLY A 48 18.19 -11.91 23.26
C GLY A 48 18.91 -11.55 21.97
N LEU A 49 20.05 -10.86 22.07
CA LEU A 49 20.91 -10.48 20.96
C LEU A 49 21.45 -11.71 20.22
N ARG A 50 21.84 -12.76 20.96
CA ARG A 50 22.32 -14.02 20.39
C ARG A 50 21.23 -14.69 19.54
N GLN A 51 20.02 -14.82 20.08
CA GLN A 51 18.88 -15.42 19.37
C GLN A 51 18.44 -14.56 18.18
N MET A 52 18.41 -13.23 18.33
CA MET A 52 18.09 -12.30 17.24
C MET A 52 19.08 -12.44 16.08
N LYS A 53 20.38 -12.41 16.36
CA LYS A 53 21.42 -12.60 15.33
C LYS A 53 21.27 -13.96 14.65
N GLN A 54 21.06 -15.02 15.42
CA GLN A 54 20.88 -16.35 14.87
C GLN A 54 19.67 -16.43 13.93
N ALA A 55 18.49 -15.98 14.36
CA ALA A 55 17.29 -15.95 13.53
C ALA A 55 17.49 -15.12 12.26
N PHE A 56 18.10 -13.93 12.38
CA PHE A 56 18.37 -13.05 11.25
C PHE A 56 19.35 -13.69 10.26
N HIS A 57 20.43 -14.31 10.74
CA HIS A 57 21.40 -15.01 9.90
C HIS A 57 20.79 -16.20 9.17
N GLU A 58 20.00 -17.03 9.86
CA GLU A 58 19.32 -18.19 9.26
C GLU A 58 18.39 -17.75 8.11
N ILE A 59 17.70 -16.62 8.26
CA ILE A 59 16.87 -16.04 7.18
C ILE A 59 17.74 -15.63 5.98
N LEU A 60 18.83 -14.90 6.20
CA LEU A 60 19.70 -14.43 5.12
C LEU A 60 20.40 -15.59 4.40
N GLU A 61 20.82 -16.61 5.14
CA GLU A 61 21.43 -17.83 4.60
C GLU A 61 20.42 -18.62 3.76
N GLU A 62 19.16 -18.72 4.21
CA GLU A 62 18.10 -19.35 3.43
C GLU A 62 17.76 -18.54 2.17
N TYR A 63 17.73 -17.20 2.21
CA TYR A 63 17.57 -16.39 0.98
C TYR A 63 18.70 -16.63 -0.03
N THR A 64 19.93 -16.74 0.46
CA THR A 64 21.10 -17.07 -0.37
C THR A 64 20.98 -18.47 -0.98
N PHE A 65 20.54 -19.45 -0.18
CA PHE A 65 20.35 -20.82 -0.63
C PHE A 65 19.24 -20.95 -1.69
N LEU A 66 18.15 -20.21 -1.54
CA LEU A 66 17.02 -20.20 -2.48
C LEU A 66 17.30 -19.38 -3.76
N ASP A 67 18.50 -18.80 -3.89
CA ASP A 67 18.89 -17.88 -4.97
C ASP A 67 17.85 -16.77 -5.19
N LYS A 68 17.35 -16.21 -4.09
CA LYS A 68 16.36 -15.13 -4.14
C LYS A 68 17.08 -13.79 -4.18
N SER A 69 16.56 -12.87 -5.00
CA SER A 69 16.96 -11.46 -4.99
C SER A 69 16.05 -10.63 -4.07
N ASP A 70 15.64 -11.21 -2.94
CA ASP A 70 14.77 -10.56 -1.97
C ASP A 70 15.49 -9.40 -1.29
N ASN A 71 14.76 -8.33 -1.04
CA ASN A 71 15.29 -7.08 -0.55
C ASN A 71 15.13 -7.00 0.96
N VAL A 72 16.22 -6.75 1.68
CA VAL A 72 16.21 -6.60 3.13
C VAL A 72 16.64 -5.19 3.51
N ALA A 73 15.82 -4.53 4.32
CA ALA A 73 16.18 -3.33 5.06
C ALA A 73 16.18 -3.65 6.56
N VAL A 74 16.98 -2.92 7.34
CA VAL A 74 17.17 -3.16 8.77
C VAL A 74 17.07 -1.84 9.53
N ILE A 75 16.16 -1.78 10.49
CA ILE A 75 15.96 -0.70 11.46
C ILE A 75 16.38 -1.25 12.82
N GLY A 76 17.27 -0.55 13.52
CA GLY A 76 17.59 -0.83 14.92
C GLY A 76 16.74 0.04 15.84
N CYS A 77 16.23 -0.55 16.92
CA CYS A 77 15.40 0.10 17.93
C CYS A 77 16.00 -0.08 19.32
N GLY A 78 16.75 0.91 19.80
CA GLY A 78 17.30 0.93 21.17
C GLY A 78 17.45 2.37 21.65
N GLU A 79 18.63 2.70 22.19
CA GLU A 79 19.07 4.08 22.47
C GLU A 79 18.82 5.03 21.28
N ASP A 80 19.13 4.57 20.07
CA ASP A 80 18.75 5.24 18.82
C ASP A 80 17.76 4.39 18.02
N VAL A 81 16.81 5.05 17.34
CA VAL A 81 15.99 4.43 16.28
C VAL A 81 16.43 4.94 14.91
N LYS A 82 17.00 4.04 14.09
CA LYS A 82 17.58 4.39 12.78
C LYS A 82 17.73 3.19 11.85
N PHE A 83 17.88 3.47 10.56
CA PHE A 83 18.31 2.46 9.59
C PHE A 83 19.75 2.02 9.87
N LEU A 84 19.93 0.72 10.10
CA LEU A 84 21.23 0.07 10.08
C LEU A 84 21.62 -0.32 8.65
N HIS A 85 20.62 -0.59 7.81
CA HIS A 85 20.81 -0.91 6.40
C HIS A 85 19.55 -0.59 5.59
N TYR A 86 19.67 0.13 4.48
CA TYR A 86 18.56 0.35 3.54
C TYR A 86 18.31 -0.89 2.66
N PHE A 87 17.23 -0.92 1.86
CA PHE A 87 16.95 -2.08 1.01
C PHE A 87 18.13 -2.45 0.10
N SER A 88 18.45 -3.75 0.10
CA SER A 88 19.48 -4.36 -0.73
C SER A 88 19.24 -5.87 -0.81
N CYS A 89 19.77 -6.53 -1.84
CA CYS A 89 19.88 -7.99 -1.90
C CYS A 89 21.33 -8.47 -1.67
N ASN A 90 22.24 -7.59 -1.23
CA ASN A 90 23.59 -7.97 -0.82
C ASN A 90 23.57 -8.48 0.62
N TYR A 91 23.29 -9.78 0.78
CA TYR A 91 23.13 -10.41 2.10
C TYR A 91 24.40 -10.37 2.96
N LEU A 92 25.59 -10.28 2.35
CA LEU A 92 26.83 -10.13 3.08
C LEU A 92 26.91 -8.75 3.77
N SER A 93 26.58 -7.67 3.05
CA SER A 93 26.59 -6.31 3.65
C SER A 93 25.50 -6.17 4.71
N ILE A 94 24.35 -6.81 4.50
CA ILE A 94 23.25 -6.82 5.45
C ILE A 94 23.62 -7.61 6.71
N LYS A 95 24.23 -8.80 6.57
CA LYS A 95 24.71 -9.58 7.72
C LYS A 95 25.70 -8.79 8.57
N ASN A 96 26.63 -8.09 7.93
CA ASN A 96 27.63 -7.29 8.63
C ASN A 96 27.04 -6.10 9.42
N CYS A 97 25.84 -5.62 9.10
CA CYS A 97 25.25 -4.48 9.81
C CYS A 97 24.82 -4.83 11.25
N VAL A 98 24.59 -6.12 11.54
CA VAL A 98 24.17 -6.57 12.87
C VAL A 98 25.32 -7.03 13.78
N GLU A 99 26.53 -7.21 13.23
CA GLU A 99 27.63 -7.84 13.98
C GLU A 99 28.09 -7.03 15.19
N ASN A 100 28.10 -5.70 15.06
CA ASN A 100 28.59 -4.79 16.11
C ASN A 100 27.47 -4.07 16.86
N ILE A 101 26.25 -4.61 16.85
CA ILE A 101 25.13 -4.04 17.63
C ILE A 101 25.47 -4.05 19.13
N GLN A 102 25.28 -2.91 19.77
CA GLN A 102 25.32 -2.77 21.22
C GLN A 102 23.88 -2.60 21.73
N CYS A 103 23.44 -3.52 22.57
CA CYS A 103 22.13 -3.46 23.22
C CYS A 103 22.15 -2.42 24.34
N LYS A 104 21.43 -1.30 24.15
CA LYS A 104 21.42 -0.16 25.07
C LYS A 104 20.09 0.58 25.02
N GLY A 105 19.71 1.18 26.15
CA GLY A 105 18.60 2.13 26.22
C GLY A 105 17.21 1.49 26.12
N PRO A 106 16.19 2.32 25.87
CA PRO A 106 14.78 1.90 25.83
C PRO A 106 14.46 0.99 24.62
N SER A 107 13.25 0.43 24.57
CA SER A 107 12.71 -0.33 23.42
C SER A 107 11.56 0.44 22.72
N PRO A 108 11.84 1.55 22.01
CA PRO A 108 10.83 2.37 21.35
C PRO A 108 10.33 1.72 20.05
N LEU A 109 9.73 0.53 20.13
CA LEU A 109 9.24 -0.21 18.95
C LEU A 109 8.20 0.57 18.14
N GLU A 110 7.41 1.44 18.78
CA GLU A 110 6.46 2.31 18.10
C GLU A 110 7.16 3.22 17.08
N ALA A 111 8.30 3.83 17.44
CA ALA A 111 9.11 4.60 16.50
C ALA A 111 9.66 3.74 15.36
N GLY A 112 10.06 2.49 15.66
CA GLY A 112 10.53 1.55 14.65
C GLY A 112 9.45 1.21 13.62
N VAL A 113 8.22 0.97 14.09
CA VAL A 113 7.06 0.69 13.25
C VAL A 113 6.66 1.92 12.43
N ILE A 114 6.62 3.12 13.02
CA ILE A 114 6.38 4.37 12.27
C ILE A 114 7.47 4.57 11.21
N LEU A 115 8.75 4.37 11.55
CA LEU A 115 9.86 4.54 10.62
C LEU A 115 9.78 3.53 9.47
N SER A 116 9.25 2.34 9.71
CA SER A 116 9.04 1.31 8.69
C SER A 116 8.06 1.73 7.59
N HIS A 117 7.19 2.72 7.83
CA HIS A 117 6.36 3.33 6.76
C HIS A 117 7.17 3.79 5.56
N SER A 118 8.39 4.26 5.78
CA SER A 118 9.32 4.65 4.72
C SER A 118 9.53 3.53 3.69
N CYS A 119 9.54 2.28 4.15
CA CYS A 119 9.73 1.08 3.37
C CYS A 119 8.40 0.51 2.85
N LEU A 120 7.35 0.57 3.67
CA LEU A 120 6.09 -0.14 3.41
C LEU A 120 5.12 0.66 2.54
N ASN A 121 4.87 1.91 2.91
CA ASN A 121 3.73 2.70 2.39
C ASN A 121 4.16 3.97 1.63
N LEU A 122 5.40 4.43 1.82
CA LEU A 122 5.91 5.68 1.24
C LEU A 122 6.82 5.47 0.01
N GLY A 123 6.78 4.26 -0.58
CA GLY A 123 7.44 3.97 -1.86
C GLY A 123 8.92 3.59 -1.80
N GLY A 124 9.47 3.40 -0.59
CA GLY A 124 10.82 2.86 -0.40
C GLY A 124 10.96 1.41 -0.85
N GLY A 125 10.00 0.55 -0.49
CA GLY A 125 9.86 -0.81 -1.01
C GLY A 125 9.03 -0.85 -2.29
N HIS A 126 9.04 -2.00 -2.98
CA HIS A 126 8.19 -2.24 -4.15
C HIS A 126 7.29 -3.46 -3.94
N THR A 127 6.21 -3.50 -4.73
CA THR A 127 5.29 -4.64 -4.80
C THR A 127 5.74 -5.61 -5.87
N VAL A 128 5.81 -6.89 -5.52
CA VAL A 128 6.09 -7.97 -6.47
C VAL A 128 4.77 -8.56 -6.95
N ASN A 129 4.56 -8.55 -8.27
CA ASN A 129 3.38 -9.12 -8.88
C ASN A 129 3.57 -10.61 -9.13
N MET A 130 2.78 -11.45 -8.46
CA MET A 130 2.70 -12.90 -8.65
C MET A 130 1.26 -13.33 -8.98
N PRO A 131 0.71 -12.97 -10.16
CA PRO A 131 -0.74 -13.05 -10.42
C PRO A 131 -1.34 -14.42 -10.08
N PRO A 132 -2.47 -14.46 -9.33
CA PRO A 132 -3.29 -13.30 -8.94
C PRO A 132 -2.80 -12.50 -7.71
N LEU A 133 -1.75 -12.95 -7.03
CA LEU A 133 -1.23 -12.31 -5.82
C LEU A 133 -0.40 -11.06 -6.15
N GLN A 134 -0.49 -10.05 -5.28
CA GLN A 134 0.38 -8.87 -5.26
C GLN A 134 1.05 -8.76 -3.90
N ILE A 135 2.33 -9.12 -3.85
CA ILE A 135 3.09 -9.19 -2.60
C ILE A 135 3.75 -7.83 -2.35
N ARG A 136 3.21 -7.09 -1.39
CA ARG A 136 3.77 -5.83 -0.92
C ARG A 136 5.01 -6.04 -0.05
N ALA A 137 5.68 -4.94 0.27
CA ALA A 137 6.70 -4.96 1.30
C ALA A 137 6.10 -5.42 2.64
N ARG A 138 6.86 -6.21 3.40
CA ARG A 138 6.44 -6.80 4.68
C ARG A 138 7.37 -6.35 5.81
N ALA A 139 6.88 -6.42 7.04
CA ALA A 139 7.67 -6.09 8.22
C ALA A 139 7.94 -7.33 9.08
N VAL A 140 9.15 -7.42 9.63
CA VAL A 140 9.54 -8.44 10.60
C VAL A 140 10.04 -7.74 11.85
N VAL A 141 9.45 -8.02 13.00
CA VAL A 141 9.89 -7.47 14.29
C VAL A 141 10.55 -8.59 15.09
N ILE A 142 11.80 -8.38 15.52
CA ILE A 142 12.51 -9.32 16.40
C ILE A 142 12.73 -8.63 17.75
N SER A 143 12.05 -9.09 18.79
CA SER A 143 12.02 -8.43 20.11
C SER A 143 11.66 -9.42 21.22
N ASP A 144 11.95 -9.04 22.46
CA ASP A 144 11.47 -9.71 23.67
C ASP A 144 10.01 -9.37 24.02
N GLY A 145 9.39 -8.41 23.32
CA GLY A 145 7.98 -8.05 23.47
C GLY A 145 7.68 -7.08 24.62
N ASN A 146 8.67 -6.32 25.09
CA ASN A 146 8.50 -5.34 26.15
C ASN A 146 8.80 -3.90 25.67
N PRO A 147 7.93 -3.30 24.84
CA PRO A 147 8.15 -1.95 24.34
C PRO A 147 8.09 -0.89 25.44
N THR A 148 8.87 0.18 25.26
CA THR A 148 8.81 1.41 26.06
C THR A 148 8.10 2.52 25.29
N GLU A 149 7.61 3.55 26.00
CA GLU A 149 7.06 4.73 25.33
C GLU A 149 8.09 5.41 24.42
N ILE A 150 7.60 6.00 23.32
CA ILE A 150 8.43 6.70 22.32
C ILE A 150 9.21 7.90 22.88
N THR A 151 8.75 8.45 23.99
CA THR A 151 9.38 9.57 24.71
C THR A 151 10.18 9.11 25.94
N SER A 152 10.18 7.81 26.25
CA SER A 152 10.84 7.28 27.44
C SER A 152 12.36 7.25 27.26
N SER A 153 13.06 7.56 28.35
CA SER A 153 14.51 7.34 28.49
C SER A 153 14.83 6.20 29.46
N THR A 154 13.82 5.48 29.96
CA THR A 154 13.98 4.41 30.95
C THR A 154 13.96 3.02 30.30
N GLU A 155 14.57 2.05 30.98
CA GLU A 155 14.59 0.65 30.57
C GLU A 155 13.17 0.05 30.44
N SER A 156 13.08 -1.01 29.63
CA SER A 156 11.85 -1.78 29.42
C SER A 156 11.49 -2.63 30.64
N ALA A 157 10.30 -2.37 31.19
CA ALA A 157 9.64 -3.26 32.15
C ALA A 157 8.72 -4.26 31.42
N GLU A 158 8.30 -5.32 32.13
CA GLU A 158 7.33 -6.27 31.59
C GLU A 158 6.02 -5.55 31.19
N THR A 159 5.66 -5.65 29.92
CA THR A 159 4.54 -4.91 29.34
C THR A 159 3.21 -5.65 29.55
N SER A 160 2.20 -4.93 30.04
CA SER A 160 0.83 -5.44 30.21
C SER A 160 -0.06 -5.06 29.01
N PRO A 161 -1.07 -5.87 28.64
CA PRO A 161 -2.03 -5.53 27.58
C PRO A 161 -2.86 -4.26 27.85
N GLU A 162 -2.97 -3.84 29.10
CA GLU A 162 -3.70 -2.63 29.50
C GLU A 162 -2.84 -1.36 29.41
N SER A 163 -1.52 -1.52 29.21
CA SER A 163 -0.57 -0.41 29.15
C SER A 163 -0.85 0.49 27.96
N GLU A 164 -0.66 1.80 28.16
CA GLU A 164 -0.87 2.79 27.12
C GLU A 164 0.16 2.62 25.98
N THR A 165 1.39 2.24 26.31
CA THR A 165 2.44 1.90 25.34
C THR A 165 2.02 0.79 24.39
N PHE A 166 1.46 -0.30 24.92
CA PHE A 166 0.97 -1.39 24.09
C PHE A 166 -0.19 -0.95 23.21
N LYS A 167 -1.17 -0.21 23.75
CA LYS A 167 -2.33 0.25 22.97
C LYS A 167 -1.93 1.15 21.80
N LYS A 168 -0.96 2.04 22.01
CA LYS A 168 -0.41 2.91 20.95
C LYS A 168 0.28 2.10 19.85
N LEU A 169 1.17 1.19 20.24
CA LEU A 169 1.85 0.28 19.30
C LEU A 169 0.85 -0.61 18.55
N LEU A 170 -0.15 -1.15 19.25
CA LEU A 170 -1.21 -1.96 18.67
C LEU A 170 -2.00 -1.16 17.63
N SER A 171 -2.40 0.08 17.95
CA SER A 171 -3.11 0.96 17.01
C SER A 171 -2.29 1.25 15.76
N GLU A 172 -0.97 1.43 15.90
CA GLU A 172 -0.09 1.65 14.76
C GLU A 172 0.01 0.39 13.90
N ILE A 173 0.27 -0.78 14.51
CA ILE A 173 0.30 -2.07 13.80
C ILE A 173 -1.03 -2.40 13.13
N GLN A 174 -2.17 -2.08 13.75
CA GLN A 174 -3.49 -2.28 13.14
C GLN A 174 -3.64 -1.42 11.88
N GLY A 175 -3.31 -0.13 11.95
CA GLY A 175 -3.42 0.78 10.81
C GLY A 175 -2.52 0.39 9.64
N GLN A 176 -1.24 0.06 9.91
CA GLN A 176 -0.32 -0.40 8.88
C GLN A 176 -0.68 -1.81 8.37
N GLY A 177 -1.06 -2.66 9.32
CA GLY A 177 -1.32 -4.08 9.17
C GLY A 177 -2.53 -4.43 8.32
N GLU A 178 -3.41 -3.48 8.02
CA GLU A 178 -4.49 -3.68 7.03
C GLU A 178 -3.95 -4.06 5.66
N LEU A 179 -2.78 -3.52 5.31
CA LEU A 179 -2.21 -3.55 3.97
C LEU A 179 -0.83 -4.24 3.91
N THR A 180 -0.12 -4.32 5.03
CA THR A 180 1.22 -4.91 5.13
C THR A 180 1.27 -5.95 6.25
N PRO A 181 1.58 -7.22 5.94
CA PRO A 181 1.72 -8.24 6.97
C PRO A 181 2.92 -7.99 7.90
N PHE A 182 2.69 -8.11 9.21
CA PHE A 182 3.74 -8.10 10.24
C PHE A 182 4.03 -9.51 10.74
N THR A 183 5.30 -9.89 10.71
CA THR A 183 5.79 -11.12 11.36
C THR A 183 6.56 -10.77 12.61
N PHE A 184 6.29 -11.44 13.71
CA PHE A 184 6.98 -11.25 14.98
C PHE A 184 7.81 -12.49 15.31
N ILE A 185 9.07 -12.28 15.68
CA ILE A 185 10.01 -13.33 16.12
C ILE A 185 10.38 -13.07 17.58
N PRO A 186 9.79 -13.83 18.53
CA PRO A 186 10.07 -13.67 19.95
C PRO A 186 11.48 -14.16 20.30
N VAL A 187 12.24 -13.34 21.02
CA VAL A 187 13.61 -13.66 21.47
C VAL A 187 13.84 -13.25 22.93
N GLY A 188 14.93 -13.76 23.52
CA GLY A 188 15.29 -13.52 24.91
C GLY A 188 14.91 -14.66 25.84
N LYS A 189 15.20 -14.49 27.14
CA LYS A 189 15.01 -15.56 28.15
C LYS A 189 13.53 -15.85 28.43
N ARG A 190 12.71 -14.80 28.45
CA ARG A 190 11.26 -14.87 28.70
C ARG A 190 10.53 -13.90 27.77
N PRO A 191 10.43 -14.22 26.47
CA PRO A 191 9.74 -13.36 25.53
C PRO A 191 8.27 -13.20 25.93
N ASN A 192 7.73 -12.00 25.77
CA ASN A 192 6.33 -11.69 26.03
C ASN A 192 5.46 -12.11 24.84
N TYR A 193 5.21 -13.42 24.74
CA TYR A 193 4.39 -14.01 23.68
C TYR A 193 2.96 -13.46 23.63
N ARG A 194 2.42 -12.98 24.76
CA ARG A 194 1.08 -12.39 24.81
C ARG A 194 1.03 -11.08 24.04
N ILE A 195 2.00 -10.21 24.26
CA ILE A 195 2.10 -8.92 23.55
C ILE A 195 2.42 -9.15 22.08
N LEU A 196 3.47 -9.91 21.76
CA LEU A 196 3.87 -10.17 20.37
C LEU A 196 2.78 -10.92 19.58
N GLY A 197 2.10 -11.87 20.21
CA GLY A 197 0.98 -12.59 19.59
C GLY A 197 -0.23 -11.69 19.34
N ALA A 198 -0.56 -10.78 20.26
CA ALA A 198 -1.64 -9.81 20.05
C ALA A 198 -1.31 -8.82 18.92
N LEU A 199 -0.05 -8.39 18.79
CA LEU A 199 0.39 -7.56 17.66
C LEU A 199 0.34 -8.33 16.33
N ALA A 200 0.71 -9.61 16.32
CA ALA A 200 0.61 -10.46 15.14
C ALA A 200 -0.85 -10.58 14.67
N LEU A 201 -1.79 -10.85 15.60
CA LEU A 201 -3.22 -10.96 15.30
C LEU A 201 -3.86 -9.64 14.85
N ALA A 202 -3.27 -8.51 15.20
CA ALA A 202 -3.72 -7.18 14.77
C ALA A 202 -3.38 -6.85 13.31
N SER A 203 -2.46 -7.60 12.68
CA SER A 203 -2.06 -7.40 11.28
C SER A 203 -2.69 -8.47 10.39
N LYS A 204 -3.23 -8.07 9.23
CA LYS A 204 -3.81 -8.99 8.25
C LYS A 204 -2.71 -9.87 7.65
N GLY A 205 -2.84 -11.19 7.83
CA GLY A 205 -1.80 -12.15 7.48
C GLY A 205 -0.56 -12.08 8.39
N GLY A 206 -0.71 -11.48 9.58
CA GLY A 206 0.33 -11.37 10.58
C GLY A 206 0.69 -12.73 11.19
N ARG A 207 1.95 -12.89 11.57
CA ARG A 207 2.53 -14.19 11.94
C ARG A 207 3.39 -14.09 13.20
N LEU A 208 3.43 -15.17 13.97
CA LEU A 208 4.35 -15.34 15.10
C LEU A 208 5.21 -16.57 14.82
N ILE A 209 6.52 -16.37 14.62
CA ILE A 209 7.46 -17.44 14.25
C ILE A 209 8.51 -17.57 15.35
N GLY A 210 8.76 -18.79 15.83
CA GLY A 210 9.84 -19.05 16.79
C GLY A 210 11.20 -18.72 16.17
N TRP A 211 12.14 -18.21 16.97
CA TRP A 211 13.46 -17.83 16.44
C TRP A 211 14.25 -19.02 15.88
N GLN A 212 14.00 -20.24 16.38
CA GLN A 212 14.56 -21.49 15.86
C GLN A 212 14.00 -21.88 14.48
N ASP A 213 12.84 -21.34 14.16
CA ASP A 213 12.11 -21.58 12.91
C ASP A 213 12.22 -20.38 11.97
N ALA A 214 13.10 -19.42 12.25
CA ALA A 214 13.23 -18.17 11.50
C ALA A 214 13.43 -18.39 10.00
N ARG A 215 14.15 -19.45 9.61
CA ARG A 215 14.30 -19.88 8.20
C ARG A 215 12.97 -20.02 7.45
N GLN A 216 11.88 -20.35 8.15
CA GLN A 216 10.54 -20.47 7.56
C GLN A 216 10.05 -19.14 7.00
N TYR A 217 10.45 -18.00 7.59
CA TYR A 217 10.12 -16.68 7.05
C TYR A 217 10.74 -16.46 5.66
N ALA A 218 11.98 -16.88 5.45
CA ALA A 218 12.64 -16.75 4.14
C ALA A 218 11.95 -17.60 3.06
N ARG A 219 11.46 -18.79 3.43
CA ARG A 219 10.75 -19.70 2.52
C ARG A 219 9.39 -19.16 2.09
N LEU A 220 8.79 -18.19 2.80
CA LEU A 220 7.54 -17.55 2.39
C LEU A 220 7.60 -17.02 0.95
N SER A 221 8.75 -16.51 0.50
CA SER A 221 8.91 -16.01 -0.86
C SER A 221 8.78 -17.10 -1.92
N LEU A 222 9.24 -18.31 -1.62
CA LEU A 222 8.98 -19.49 -2.43
C LEU A 222 7.51 -19.94 -2.31
N ASN A 223 6.97 -19.92 -1.10
CA ASN A 223 5.60 -20.35 -0.82
C ASN A 223 4.56 -19.47 -1.56
N PHE A 224 4.78 -18.16 -1.66
CA PHE A 224 3.98 -17.26 -2.50
C PHE A 224 4.05 -17.61 -3.99
N GLN A 225 5.24 -17.98 -4.49
CA GLN A 225 5.42 -18.40 -5.88
C GLN A 225 4.65 -19.69 -6.19
N VAL A 226 4.65 -20.64 -5.25
CA VAL A 226 3.86 -21.89 -5.36
C VAL A 226 2.37 -21.56 -5.33
N ALA A 227 1.91 -20.78 -4.34
CA ALA A 227 0.51 -20.39 -4.19
C ALA A 227 -0.01 -19.64 -5.42
N GLY A 228 0.72 -18.63 -5.91
CA GLY A 228 0.35 -17.87 -7.11
C GLY A 228 0.27 -18.76 -8.36
N SER A 229 1.18 -19.73 -8.50
CA SER A 229 1.10 -20.71 -9.60
C SER A 229 -0.13 -21.61 -9.51
N LEU A 230 -0.55 -22.00 -8.30
CA LEU A 230 -1.72 -22.84 -8.08
C LEU A 230 -3.00 -22.06 -8.37
N LEU A 231 -3.13 -20.85 -7.82
CA LEU A 231 -4.29 -19.97 -8.06
C LEU A 231 -4.47 -19.63 -9.55
N ARG A 232 -3.37 -19.42 -10.28
CA ARG A 232 -3.43 -19.18 -11.73
C ARG A 232 -3.95 -20.39 -12.49
N ARG A 233 -3.57 -21.60 -12.05
CA ARG A 233 -3.91 -22.86 -12.73
C ARG A 233 -5.31 -23.35 -12.39
N TYR A 234 -5.79 -23.09 -11.18
CA TYR A 234 -7.05 -23.61 -10.64
C TYR A 234 -7.95 -22.45 -10.16
N GLN A 235 -8.52 -21.69 -11.11
CA GLN A 235 -9.29 -20.47 -10.80
C GLN A 235 -10.63 -20.78 -10.10
N ASP A 236 -11.28 -21.90 -10.44
CA ASP A 236 -12.63 -22.27 -9.97
C ASP A 236 -12.66 -23.65 -9.27
N THR A 237 -11.53 -24.12 -8.75
CA THR A 237 -11.43 -25.43 -8.11
C THR A 237 -10.80 -25.30 -6.74
N THR A 238 -11.32 -26.04 -5.76
CA THR A 238 -10.68 -26.13 -4.44
C THR A 238 -9.29 -26.73 -4.60
N ILE A 239 -8.27 -25.97 -4.20
CA ILE A 239 -6.89 -26.44 -4.20
C ILE A 239 -6.68 -27.31 -2.97
N THR A 240 -6.44 -28.60 -3.18
CA THR A 240 -6.18 -29.56 -2.11
C THR A 240 -4.71 -29.55 -1.68
N GLU A 241 -4.43 -30.04 -0.48
CA GLU A 241 -3.07 -30.20 0.03
C GLU A 241 -2.20 -31.08 -0.87
N ASP A 242 -2.77 -32.13 -1.48
CA ASP A 242 -2.08 -32.99 -2.45
C ASP A 242 -1.61 -32.21 -3.69
N LEU A 243 -2.41 -31.25 -4.16
CA LEU A 243 -2.01 -30.34 -5.25
C LEU A 243 -0.88 -29.42 -4.82
N VAL A 244 -0.92 -28.93 -3.58
CA VAL A 244 0.16 -28.12 -3.00
C VAL A 244 1.46 -28.92 -2.95
N ARG A 245 1.42 -30.15 -2.41
CA ARG A 245 2.57 -31.07 -2.35
C ARG A 245 3.13 -31.35 -3.73
N ASN A 246 2.27 -31.62 -4.71
CA ASN A 246 2.69 -31.85 -6.09
C ASN A 246 3.37 -30.61 -6.70
N ALA A 247 2.82 -29.42 -6.50
CA ALA A 247 3.41 -28.18 -7.00
C ALA A 247 4.76 -27.87 -6.34
N TYR A 248 4.90 -28.18 -5.05
CA TYR A 248 6.12 -27.95 -4.29
C TYR A 248 7.30 -28.82 -4.77
N GLN A 249 7.03 -30.06 -5.24
CA GLN A 249 8.07 -31.00 -5.71
C GLN A 249 9.02 -30.39 -6.77
N ARG A 250 8.56 -29.40 -7.53
CA ARG A 250 9.37 -28.67 -8.53
C ARG A 250 10.51 -27.87 -7.91
N TYR A 251 10.41 -27.55 -6.63
CA TYR A 251 11.36 -26.76 -5.85
C TYR A 251 12.05 -27.59 -4.76
N GLY A 252 11.87 -28.92 -4.77
CA GLY A 252 12.38 -29.87 -3.77
C GLY A 252 11.27 -30.53 -2.93
N ARG A 253 11.64 -31.37 -1.96
CA ARG A 253 10.71 -31.80 -0.91
C ARG A 253 10.56 -30.64 0.08
N GLY A 254 9.48 -29.88 -0.02
CA GLY A 254 9.08 -28.94 1.03
C GLY A 254 8.84 -29.67 2.35
N SER A 255 9.07 -29.00 3.47
CA SER A 255 8.67 -29.53 4.79
C SER A 255 7.15 -29.50 4.94
N GLU A 256 6.63 -30.16 5.98
CA GLU A 256 5.21 -30.04 6.33
C GLU A 256 4.82 -28.58 6.60
N GLU A 257 5.68 -27.82 7.26
CA GLU A 257 5.51 -26.38 7.47
C GLU A 257 5.45 -25.59 6.16
N ASP A 258 6.26 -25.93 5.15
CA ASP A 258 6.20 -25.28 3.84
C ASP A 258 4.83 -25.50 3.18
N ILE A 259 4.31 -26.72 3.26
CA ILE A 259 3.00 -27.09 2.71
C ILE A 259 1.89 -26.35 3.45
N ASN A 260 1.92 -26.35 4.79
CA ASN A 260 0.97 -25.65 5.63
C ASN A 260 0.93 -24.15 5.33
N GLN A 261 2.10 -23.52 5.17
CA GLN A 261 2.17 -22.11 4.82
C GLN A 261 1.59 -21.79 3.44
N VAL A 262 1.81 -22.66 2.44
CA VAL A 262 1.15 -22.47 1.14
C VAL A 262 -0.36 -22.58 1.28
N CYS A 263 -0.87 -23.56 2.03
CA CYS A 263 -2.30 -23.69 2.31
C CYS A 263 -2.87 -22.45 3.02
N GLU A 264 -2.15 -21.90 4.01
CA GLU A 264 -2.53 -20.65 4.68
C GLU A 264 -2.60 -19.48 3.69
N ILE A 265 -1.58 -19.30 2.84
CA ILE A 265 -1.58 -18.24 1.81
C ILE A 265 -2.77 -18.38 0.86
N LEU A 266 -3.15 -19.61 0.50
CA LEU A 266 -4.30 -19.87 -0.37
C LEU A 266 -5.63 -19.55 0.31
N ASN A 267 -5.75 -19.83 1.61
CA ASN A 267 -6.94 -19.54 2.42
C ASN A 267 -7.07 -18.04 2.76
N GLU A 268 -5.95 -17.34 2.87
CA GLU A 268 -5.87 -15.91 3.16
C GLU A 268 -5.51 -15.10 1.92
N LYS A 269 -5.83 -15.60 0.72
CA LYS A 269 -5.46 -14.94 -0.54
C LYS A 269 -5.93 -13.49 -0.62
N GLU A 270 -7.02 -13.14 0.05
CA GLU A 270 -7.55 -11.78 0.14
C GLU A 270 -6.61 -10.83 0.91
N ALA A 271 -5.68 -11.34 1.73
CA ALA A 271 -4.60 -10.56 2.34
C ALA A 271 -3.52 -10.16 1.32
N TYR A 272 -3.44 -10.89 0.22
CA TYR A 272 -2.42 -10.77 -0.82
C TYR A 272 -3.01 -10.46 -2.20
N ASP A 273 -4.32 -10.28 -2.29
CA ASP A 273 -4.96 -9.87 -3.51
C ASP A 273 -4.38 -8.53 -3.94
N SER A 274 -4.43 -8.26 -5.26
CA SER A 274 -4.35 -6.88 -5.69
C SER A 274 -5.38 -6.14 -4.86
N VAL A 275 -4.94 -5.28 -3.94
CA VAL A 275 -5.82 -4.28 -3.39
C VAL A 275 -6.30 -3.58 -4.64
N THR A 276 -7.53 -3.87 -5.04
CA THR A 276 -8.42 -2.85 -5.57
C THR A 276 -8.15 -1.69 -4.64
N GLU A 277 -7.31 -0.75 -5.10
CA GLU A 277 -6.97 0.49 -4.40
C GLU A 277 -8.18 0.82 -3.55
N ALA A 278 -8.06 0.75 -2.21
CA ALA A 278 -9.19 0.45 -1.32
C ALA A 278 -10.43 1.15 -1.87
N GLU A 279 -11.49 0.43 -2.28
CA GLU A 279 -12.57 1.02 -3.11
C GLU A 279 -13.11 2.34 -2.51
N SER A 280 -12.93 2.51 -1.19
CA SER A 280 -13.10 3.74 -0.42
C SER A 280 -12.44 5.01 -1.01
N VAL A 281 -11.31 4.89 -1.72
CA VAL A 281 -10.56 5.98 -2.38
C VAL A 281 -11.33 6.55 -3.56
N PHE A 282 -12.12 5.73 -4.27
CA PHE A 282 -12.87 6.11 -5.46
C PHE A 282 -14.33 6.50 -5.20
N LYS A 283 -14.71 6.67 -3.93
CA LYS A 283 -16.08 7.00 -3.55
C LYS A 283 -16.31 8.51 -3.58
N GLU A 284 -17.36 8.92 -4.25
CA GLU A 284 -17.97 10.24 -4.02
C GLU A 284 -18.74 10.19 -2.71
N ARG A 285 -18.44 11.13 -1.81
CA ARG A 285 -19.05 11.19 -0.47
C ARG A 285 -19.82 12.48 -0.21
N TYR A 286 -19.46 13.54 -0.92
CA TYR A 286 -19.87 14.91 -0.61
C TYR A 286 -20.39 15.58 -1.89
N PRO A 287 -21.71 15.79 -2.03
CA PRO A 287 -22.31 16.31 -3.27
C PRO A 287 -21.83 17.72 -3.67
N THR A 288 -21.33 18.49 -2.71
CA THR A 288 -20.83 19.86 -2.91
C THR A 288 -19.40 19.91 -3.45
N MET A 289 -18.71 18.77 -3.50
CA MET A 289 -17.33 18.67 -3.98
C MET A 289 -17.29 18.17 -5.44
N PRO A 290 -16.19 18.43 -6.18
CA PRO A 290 -16.06 18.01 -7.56
C PRO A 290 -16.17 16.49 -7.68
N CYS A 291 -17.02 16.03 -8.58
CA CYS A 291 -17.28 14.62 -8.83
C CYS A 291 -16.05 13.89 -9.42
N VAL A 292 -16.03 12.56 -9.32
CA VAL A 292 -14.96 11.75 -9.92
C VAL A 292 -14.90 11.93 -11.43
N GLY A 293 -13.72 11.86 -12.02
CA GLY A 293 -13.50 12.20 -13.43
C GLY A 293 -13.37 13.71 -13.69
N THR A 294 -13.60 14.59 -12.71
CA THR A 294 -13.38 16.04 -12.89
C THR A 294 -11.89 16.34 -13.05
N ARG A 295 -11.54 17.15 -14.05
CA ARG A 295 -10.15 17.57 -14.29
C ARG A 295 -9.78 18.75 -13.41
N VAL A 296 -8.55 18.77 -12.89
CA VAL A 296 -8.09 19.77 -11.92
C VAL A 296 -6.66 20.24 -12.19
N ARG A 297 -6.37 21.44 -11.69
CA ARG A 297 -5.04 22.08 -11.62
C ARG A 297 -4.78 22.59 -10.20
N ARG A 298 -3.55 23.06 -9.94
CA ARG A 298 -3.23 23.79 -8.71
C ARG A 298 -4.22 24.93 -8.50
N GLY A 299 -4.82 24.98 -7.32
CA GLY A 299 -5.70 26.04 -6.86
C GLY A 299 -4.93 27.13 -6.12
N GLN A 300 -5.67 28.07 -5.53
CA GLN A 300 -5.11 29.25 -4.89
C GLN A 300 -4.31 28.93 -3.61
N ASP A 301 -4.67 27.85 -2.92
CA ASP A 301 -4.12 27.49 -1.61
C ASP A 301 -3.02 26.41 -1.71
N TRP A 302 -2.52 26.13 -2.93
CA TRP A 302 -1.54 25.08 -3.18
C TRP A 302 -0.21 25.30 -2.44
N ILE A 303 0.17 24.34 -1.60
CA ILE A 303 1.44 24.34 -0.84
C ILE A 303 2.32 23.11 -1.12
N TYR A 304 1.94 22.24 -2.05
CA TYR A 304 2.51 20.90 -2.23
C TYR A 304 3.62 20.81 -3.28
N GLU A 305 4.40 21.88 -3.41
CA GLU A 305 5.54 21.97 -4.35
C GLU A 305 5.18 21.48 -5.77
N ASN A 306 5.87 20.46 -6.28
CA ASN A 306 5.72 19.91 -7.64
C ASN A 306 5.15 18.47 -7.66
N GLN A 307 4.24 18.14 -6.75
CA GLN A 307 3.59 16.81 -6.74
C GLN A 307 2.82 16.51 -8.04
N ASP A 308 2.21 17.52 -8.64
CA ASP A 308 1.44 17.47 -9.89
C ASP A 308 2.32 17.39 -11.15
N GLY A 309 3.64 17.56 -11.03
CA GLY A 309 4.54 17.58 -12.18
C GLY A 309 4.26 18.71 -13.18
N TYR A 310 3.61 19.79 -12.73
CA TYR A 310 3.06 20.87 -13.57
C TYR A 310 2.03 20.40 -14.60
N GLY A 311 1.44 19.22 -14.41
CA GLY A 311 0.40 18.64 -15.26
C GLY A 311 -1.01 18.82 -14.68
N PRO A 312 -2.06 18.55 -15.47
CA PRO A 312 -3.40 18.42 -14.95
C PRO A 312 -3.57 17.08 -14.22
N GLY A 313 -4.62 17.01 -13.40
CA GLY A 313 -5.02 15.79 -12.69
C GLY A 313 -6.50 15.52 -12.82
N THR A 314 -6.93 14.38 -12.27
CA THR A 314 -8.33 13.93 -12.25
C THR A 314 -8.74 13.62 -10.82
N VAL A 315 -9.90 14.09 -10.41
CA VAL A 315 -10.52 13.67 -9.15
C VAL A 315 -10.90 12.20 -9.27
N VAL A 316 -10.37 11.37 -8.38
CA VAL A 316 -10.64 9.92 -8.37
C VAL A 316 -11.61 9.52 -7.28
N GLY A 317 -11.76 10.33 -6.22
CA GLY A 317 -12.80 10.16 -5.20
C GLY A 317 -12.62 11.16 -4.05
N HIS A 318 -13.41 11.01 -2.99
CA HIS A 318 -13.38 11.88 -1.82
C HIS A 318 -12.79 11.12 -0.64
N SER A 319 -11.93 11.80 0.11
CA SER A 319 -11.35 11.25 1.34
C SER A 319 -12.43 10.99 2.39
N GLN A 320 -12.12 10.16 3.39
CA GLN A 320 -12.97 10.00 4.56
C GLN A 320 -13.02 11.27 5.43
N ASN A 321 -11.99 12.10 5.34
CA ASN A 321 -11.95 13.40 5.98
C ASN A 321 -12.76 14.39 5.14
N ALA A 322 -13.79 14.99 5.74
CA ALA A 322 -14.58 16.02 5.08
C ALA A 322 -13.70 17.20 4.64
N GLY A 323 -13.94 17.72 3.44
CA GLY A 323 -13.14 18.80 2.87
C GLY A 323 -11.88 18.35 2.12
N TRP A 324 -11.66 17.03 1.94
CA TRP A 324 -10.51 16.51 1.20
C TRP A 324 -10.92 15.66 -0.02
N ILE A 325 -10.30 15.92 -1.17
CA ILE A 325 -10.47 15.13 -2.41
C ILE A 325 -9.20 14.35 -2.76
N ASN A 326 -9.38 13.19 -3.37
CA ASN A 326 -8.30 12.37 -3.91
C ASN A 326 -8.13 12.69 -5.40
N VAL A 327 -6.90 12.98 -5.82
CA VAL A 327 -6.56 13.34 -7.20
C VAL A 327 -5.46 12.43 -7.72
N GLU A 328 -5.65 11.87 -8.91
CA GLU A 328 -4.58 11.26 -9.71
C GLU A 328 -4.10 12.24 -10.77
N TRP A 329 -2.83 12.61 -10.70
CA TRP A 329 -2.17 13.47 -11.67
C TRP A 329 -1.80 12.69 -12.94
N ASP A 330 -1.66 13.38 -14.06
CA ASP A 330 -1.31 12.75 -15.33
C ASP A 330 0.10 12.11 -15.32
N ASN A 331 0.92 12.44 -14.32
CA ASN A 331 2.20 11.79 -14.02
C ASN A 331 2.06 10.48 -13.20
N GLU A 332 0.83 9.97 -13.07
CA GLU A 332 0.44 8.73 -12.36
C GLU A 332 0.56 8.78 -10.83
N LYS A 333 0.91 9.93 -10.24
CA LYS A 333 0.93 10.09 -8.78
C LYS A 333 -0.44 10.43 -8.24
N ARG A 334 -0.75 9.92 -7.05
CA ARG A 334 -2.01 10.20 -6.34
C ARG A 334 -1.75 10.82 -4.99
N TYR A 335 -2.54 11.83 -4.68
CA TYR A 335 -2.50 12.53 -3.40
C TYR A 335 -3.89 13.06 -3.04
N SER A 336 -4.07 13.48 -1.79
CA SER A 336 -5.28 14.11 -1.32
C SER A 336 -5.05 15.59 -1.07
N TYR A 337 -6.06 16.42 -1.39
CA TYR A 337 -5.98 17.88 -1.35
C TYR A 337 -7.23 18.47 -0.71
N ARG A 338 -7.10 19.62 -0.05
CA ARG A 338 -8.23 20.33 0.54
C ARG A 338 -9.06 21.00 -0.55
N TYR A 339 -10.37 20.89 -0.42
CA TYR A 339 -11.33 21.49 -1.32
C TYR A 339 -12.62 21.84 -0.57
N GLY A 340 -12.87 23.14 -0.40
CA GLY A 340 -14.01 23.66 0.33
C GLY A 340 -13.74 23.78 1.83
N ARG A 341 -14.78 23.59 2.65
CA ARG A 341 -14.70 23.83 4.10
C ARG A 341 -13.98 22.70 4.82
N GLU A 342 -12.93 23.05 5.57
CA GLU A 342 -12.23 22.18 6.50
C GLU A 342 -12.14 22.89 7.86
N GLY A 343 -12.88 22.38 8.85
CA GLY A 343 -13.00 23.03 10.15
C GLY A 343 -13.62 24.43 10.04
N ILE A 344 -12.86 25.46 10.43
CA ILE A 344 -13.27 26.88 10.39
C ILE A 344 -12.81 27.63 9.12
N GLY A 345 -11.99 27.00 8.27
CA GLY A 345 -11.44 27.60 7.06
C GLY A 345 -12.04 27.02 5.78
N GLU A 346 -11.89 27.75 4.67
CA GLU A 346 -12.15 27.25 3.32
C GLU A 346 -10.84 27.23 2.54
N PHE A 347 -10.47 26.07 2.00
CA PHE A 347 -9.22 25.87 1.28
C PHE A 347 -9.52 25.25 -0.08
N TYR A 348 -8.87 25.77 -1.11
CA TYR A 348 -8.96 25.29 -2.49
C TYR A 348 -7.54 25.04 -2.99
N ASP A 349 -6.94 23.95 -2.51
CA ASP A 349 -5.61 23.51 -2.94
C ASP A 349 -5.61 23.15 -4.42
N VAL A 350 -6.74 22.65 -4.94
CA VAL A 350 -6.95 22.35 -6.36
C VAL A 350 -8.17 23.08 -6.90
N GLN A 351 -8.15 23.40 -8.19
CA GLN A 351 -9.25 24.05 -8.91
C GLN A 351 -9.65 23.25 -10.14
N ILE A 352 -10.93 23.31 -10.51
CA ILE A 352 -11.45 22.63 -11.71
C ILE A 352 -10.84 23.26 -12.97
N CYS A 353 -10.42 22.41 -13.90
CA CYS A 353 -10.05 22.80 -15.25
C CYS A 353 -10.79 21.94 -16.28
N ASN A 354 -10.68 22.29 -17.55
CA ASN A 354 -11.28 21.50 -18.64
C ASN A 354 -10.23 20.92 -19.60
N GLU A 355 -8.98 20.78 -19.13
CA GLU A 355 -7.89 20.20 -19.93
C GLU A 355 -8.04 18.67 -20.00
N PRO A 356 -8.35 18.10 -21.18
CA PRO A 356 -8.45 16.65 -21.32
C PRO A 356 -7.07 15.99 -21.16
N ARG A 357 -7.04 14.73 -20.71
CA ARG A 357 -5.78 13.99 -20.63
C ARG A 357 -5.33 13.57 -22.03
N LEU A 358 -4.15 14.01 -22.44
CA LEU A 358 -3.49 13.50 -23.63
C LEU A 358 -2.90 12.11 -23.34
N ILE A 359 -2.97 11.23 -24.32
CA ILE A 359 -2.54 9.84 -24.18
C ILE A 359 -1.16 9.70 -24.80
N PRO A 360 -0.12 9.36 -24.02
CA PRO A 360 1.19 9.02 -24.56
C PRO A 360 1.09 7.77 -25.46
N GLU A 361 1.90 7.69 -26.52
CA GLU A 361 1.87 6.60 -27.53
C GLU A 361 2.03 5.18 -26.94
N ASN A 362 2.53 5.07 -25.70
CA ASN A 362 2.80 3.83 -24.99
C ASN A 362 1.76 3.45 -23.92
N VAL A 363 0.65 4.18 -23.79
CA VAL A 363 -0.39 3.94 -22.78
C VAL A 363 -1.73 3.65 -23.45
N ASN A 364 -2.30 2.46 -23.20
CA ASN A 364 -3.58 2.06 -23.82
C ASN A 364 -4.80 2.78 -23.20
N ILE A 365 -4.77 3.06 -21.89
CA ILE A 365 -5.83 3.78 -21.15
C ILE A 365 -5.28 4.22 -19.78
N ALA A 366 -5.73 5.38 -19.27
CA ALA A 366 -5.36 5.91 -17.96
C ALA A 366 -6.52 6.70 -17.34
N VAL A 367 -6.42 7.04 -16.05
CA VAL A 367 -7.40 7.92 -15.39
C VAL A 367 -7.42 9.29 -16.05
N GLY A 368 -8.61 9.84 -16.28
CA GLY A 368 -8.81 11.09 -16.99
C GLY A 368 -8.90 10.95 -18.52
N CYS A 369 -8.65 9.75 -19.06
CA CYS A 369 -8.93 9.48 -20.48
C CYS A 369 -10.43 9.60 -20.77
N LEU A 370 -10.73 10.11 -21.96
CA LEU A 370 -12.07 10.17 -22.50
C LEU A 370 -12.38 8.85 -23.20
N VAL A 371 -13.61 8.35 -23.04
CA VAL A 371 -14.04 7.08 -23.64
C VAL A 371 -15.45 7.20 -24.21
N ARG A 372 -15.75 6.37 -25.21
CA ARG A 372 -17.09 6.17 -25.78
C ARG A 372 -17.42 4.68 -25.84
N LYS A 373 -18.67 4.38 -26.18
CA LYS A 373 -19.13 3.01 -26.45
C LYS A 373 -18.20 2.29 -27.42
N GLY A 374 -17.79 1.09 -27.03
CA GLY A 374 -16.99 0.16 -27.82
C GLY A 374 -17.82 -0.93 -28.48
N PRO A 375 -17.19 -1.78 -29.30
CA PRO A 375 -17.87 -2.79 -30.11
C PRO A 375 -18.54 -3.91 -29.31
N ASP A 376 -18.07 -4.20 -28.08
CA ASP A 376 -18.63 -5.28 -27.25
C ASP A 376 -19.64 -4.77 -26.20
N TRP A 377 -20.07 -3.51 -26.31
CA TRP A 377 -21.01 -2.89 -25.37
C TRP A 377 -22.29 -3.71 -25.23
N LYS A 378 -22.62 -4.06 -23.99
CA LYS A 378 -23.81 -4.85 -23.62
C LYS A 378 -24.62 -4.23 -22.48
N TRP A 379 -24.31 -2.98 -22.10
CA TRP A 379 -24.76 -2.35 -20.86
C TRP A 379 -25.94 -1.38 -21.07
N GLY A 380 -26.76 -1.62 -22.10
CA GLY A 380 -27.96 -0.84 -22.37
C GLY A 380 -27.67 0.65 -22.55
N ASP A 381 -28.45 1.48 -21.87
CA ASP A 381 -28.42 2.95 -21.87
C ASP A 381 -27.58 3.54 -20.72
N GLN A 382 -26.72 2.74 -20.06
CA GLN A 382 -25.92 3.20 -18.93
C GLN A 382 -25.06 4.43 -19.24
N ASN A 383 -24.64 4.61 -20.48
CA ASN A 383 -23.86 5.76 -20.92
C ASN A 383 -24.71 7.01 -21.25
N GLY A 384 -26.04 6.91 -21.27
CA GLY A 384 -26.97 7.99 -21.63
C GLY A 384 -27.40 7.90 -23.09
N ASP A 385 -26.64 8.55 -23.98
CA ASP A 385 -26.91 8.57 -25.43
C ASP A 385 -25.77 7.92 -26.23
N GLU A 386 -25.92 7.72 -27.54
CA GLU A 386 -24.89 7.10 -28.38
C GLU A 386 -23.62 7.95 -28.53
N GLU A 387 -23.72 9.26 -28.30
CA GLU A 387 -22.61 10.20 -28.51
C GLU A 387 -21.88 10.59 -27.22
N SER A 388 -22.30 10.00 -26.10
CA SER A 388 -21.82 10.31 -24.77
C SER A 388 -20.33 10.01 -24.64
N ILE A 389 -19.61 10.98 -24.10
CA ILE A 389 -18.18 10.88 -23.81
C ILE A 389 -18.03 10.75 -22.30
N GLY A 390 -17.63 9.57 -21.84
CA GLY A 390 -17.35 9.30 -20.44
C GLY A 390 -15.90 9.64 -20.07
N THR A 391 -15.66 9.81 -18.78
CA THR A 391 -14.32 10.00 -18.23
C THR A 391 -13.93 8.83 -17.35
N VAL A 392 -12.75 8.24 -17.60
CA VAL A 392 -12.18 7.19 -16.75
C VAL A 392 -11.76 7.79 -15.41
N TYR A 393 -12.21 7.24 -14.29
CA TYR A 393 -11.81 7.69 -12.95
C TYR A 393 -11.04 6.64 -12.14
N HIS A 394 -11.03 5.38 -12.59
CA HIS A 394 -10.21 4.32 -12.01
C HIS A 394 -9.89 3.25 -13.07
N VAL A 395 -8.66 2.74 -13.06
CA VAL A 395 -8.21 1.66 -13.94
C VAL A 395 -7.83 0.46 -13.08
N LYS A 396 -8.59 -0.63 -13.18
CA LYS A 396 -8.39 -1.84 -12.38
C LYS A 396 -7.70 -2.92 -13.22
N ASN A 397 -6.53 -3.36 -12.79
CA ASN A 397 -5.78 -4.48 -13.39
C ASN A 397 -5.60 -4.37 -14.93
N ARG A 398 -5.52 -3.14 -15.47
CA ARG A 398 -5.36 -2.75 -16.89
C ARG A 398 -6.41 -3.26 -17.90
N ASN A 399 -7.30 -4.17 -17.51
CA ASN A 399 -8.30 -4.78 -18.40
C ASN A 399 -9.75 -4.41 -18.05
N GLU A 400 -9.95 -3.66 -16.97
CA GLU A 400 -11.24 -3.11 -16.54
C GLU A 400 -11.07 -1.63 -16.18
N VAL A 401 -12.04 -0.80 -16.56
CA VAL A 401 -12.02 0.63 -16.28
C VAL A 401 -13.35 1.10 -15.72
N TYR A 402 -13.28 1.99 -14.73
CA TYR A 402 -14.45 2.64 -14.17
C TYR A 402 -14.62 3.99 -14.83
N VAL A 403 -15.81 4.22 -15.36
CA VAL A 403 -16.15 5.38 -16.18
C VAL A 403 -17.30 6.12 -15.51
N ARG A 404 -17.17 7.44 -15.43
CA ARG A 404 -18.27 8.34 -15.13
C ARG A 404 -18.83 8.87 -16.44
N TRP A 405 -20.12 8.67 -16.65
CA TRP A 405 -20.86 9.19 -17.80
C TRP A 405 -21.48 10.56 -17.49
N PRO A 406 -21.81 11.36 -18.53
CA PRO A 406 -22.38 12.70 -18.36
C PRO A 406 -23.73 12.73 -17.65
N ASN A 407 -24.52 11.65 -17.80
CA ASN A 407 -25.77 11.46 -17.07
C ASN A 407 -25.57 11.21 -15.56
N GLY A 408 -24.32 11.18 -15.08
CA GLY A 408 -23.94 10.92 -13.69
C GLY A 408 -23.77 9.45 -13.34
N ASN A 409 -24.07 8.53 -14.27
CA ASN A 409 -23.92 7.10 -14.03
C ASN A 409 -22.43 6.73 -13.91
N LYS A 410 -22.12 5.81 -13.00
CA LYS A 410 -20.76 5.33 -12.70
C LYS A 410 -20.78 3.81 -12.67
N SER A 411 -19.94 3.19 -13.49
CA SER A 411 -19.83 1.73 -13.53
C SER A 411 -18.49 1.31 -14.10
N ASN A 412 -18.16 0.02 -13.98
CA ASN A 412 -16.97 -0.57 -14.58
C ASN A 412 -17.29 -1.29 -15.90
N TYR A 413 -16.34 -1.25 -16.82
CA TYR A 413 -16.47 -1.74 -18.18
C TYR A 413 -15.22 -2.52 -18.59
N ARG A 414 -15.38 -3.52 -19.46
CA ARG A 414 -14.25 -4.31 -19.98
C ARG A 414 -13.45 -3.50 -20.97
N PHE A 415 -12.14 -3.53 -20.82
CA PHE A 415 -11.16 -2.92 -21.71
C PHE A 415 -10.02 -3.89 -21.97
N GLY A 416 -10.31 -4.97 -22.71
CA GLY A 416 -9.38 -6.07 -22.97
C GLY A 416 -9.57 -7.29 -22.08
N TYR A 417 -10.53 -7.27 -21.14
CA TYR A 417 -10.90 -8.46 -20.37
C TYR A 417 -11.63 -9.48 -21.26
N ASN A 418 -11.12 -10.72 -21.34
CA ASN A 418 -11.56 -11.76 -22.26
C ASN A 418 -11.60 -11.32 -23.74
N ASP A 419 -10.65 -10.48 -24.16
CA ASP A 419 -10.58 -9.90 -25.51
C ASP A 419 -11.84 -9.08 -25.88
N LYS A 420 -12.47 -8.46 -24.87
CA LYS A 420 -13.68 -7.64 -25.04
C LYS A 420 -13.44 -6.18 -24.68
N TYR A 421 -13.98 -5.29 -25.51
CA TYR A 421 -13.89 -3.84 -25.37
C TYR A 421 -15.28 -3.23 -25.33
N ASP A 422 -15.82 -3.08 -24.11
CA ASP A 422 -17.08 -2.38 -23.88
C ASP A 422 -16.92 -0.88 -24.14
N VAL A 423 -15.75 -0.32 -23.88
CA VAL A 423 -15.42 1.08 -24.15
C VAL A 423 -14.17 1.19 -25.01
N ILE A 424 -14.08 2.27 -25.77
CA ILE A 424 -12.90 2.63 -26.56
C ILE A 424 -12.46 4.05 -26.21
N VAL A 425 -11.16 4.27 -26.28
CA VAL A 425 -10.56 5.55 -25.91
C VAL A 425 -10.74 6.56 -27.03
N CYS A 426 -11.11 7.78 -26.65
CA CYS A 426 -11.25 8.90 -27.56
C CYS A 426 -9.95 9.71 -27.58
N ASP A 427 -9.55 10.17 -28.77
CA ASP A 427 -8.40 11.05 -28.93
C ASP A 427 -8.83 12.50 -28.66
N PRO A 428 -8.29 13.20 -27.63
CA PRO A 428 -8.61 14.60 -27.39
C PRO A 428 -8.09 15.57 -28.45
N ARG A 429 -7.33 15.09 -29.44
CA ARG A 429 -6.91 15.87 -30.63
C ARG A 429 -7.97 15.86 -31.73
N ASP A 430 -8.97 15.00 -31.63
CA ASP A 430 -10.12 14.96 -32.53
C ASP A 430 -11.11 16.08 -32.16
N SER A 431 -11.37 16.98 -33.11
CA SER A 431 -12.24 18.13 -32.92
C SER A 431 -13.68 17.73 -32.60
N ASP A 432 -14.18 16.66 -33.23
CA ASP A 432 -15.58 16.24 -33.10
C ASP A 432 -15.81 15.64 -31.70
N ILE A 433 -14.84 14.88 -31.20
CA ILE A 433 -14.83 14.37 -29.82
C ILE A 433 -14.84 15.53 -28.82
N MET A 434 -13.96 16.51 -29.03
CA MET A 434 -13.83 17.62 -28.09
C MET A 434 -15.04 18.55 -28.10
N GLU A 435 -15.64 18.81 -29.26
CA GLU A 435 -16.87 19.58 -29.37
C GLU A 435 -18.01 18.92 -28.58
N ARG A 436 -18.19 17.60 -28.75
CA ARG A 436 -19.15 16.81 -27.98
C ARG A 436 -18.87 16.87 -26.49
N TYR A 437 -17.61 16.67 -26.07
CA TYR A 437 -17.23 16.69 -24.66
C TYR A 437 -17.52 18.04 -23.99
N PHE A 438 -17.15 19.15 -24.63
CA PHE A 438 -17.42 20.48 -24.09
C PHE A 438 -18.91 20.84 -24.10
N PHE A 439 -19.67 20.40 -25.11
CA PHE A 439 -21.12 20.58 -25.15
C PHE A 439 -21.80 19.88 -23.95
N GLN A 440 -21.42 18.62 -23.67
CA GLN A 440 -21.92 17.86 -22.52
C GLN A 440 -21.58 18.57 -21.20
N LYS A 441 -20.35 19.07 -21.03
CA LYS A 441 -19.94 19.83 -19.84
C LYS A 441 -20.72 21.13 -19.63
N LYS A 442 -21.08 21.81 -20.72
CA LYS A 442 -21.90 23.02 -20.66
C LYS A 442 -23.32 22.68 -20.18
N MET A 443 -23.93 21.64 -20.73
CA MET A 443 -25.26 21.17 -20.33
C MET A 443 -25.31 20.76 -18.84
N GLU A 444 -24.28 20.06 -18.34
CA GLU A 444 -24.15 19.72 -16.91
C GLU A 444 -24.14 20.97 -16.02
N LYS A 445 -23.40 22.01 -16.42
CA LYS A 445 -23.30 23.26 -15.67
C LYS A 445 -24.63 24.01 -15.62
N ASP A 446 -25.33 24.09 -16.74
CA ASP A 446 -26.61 24.78 -16.85
C ASP A 446 -27.71 24.08 -16.01
N LYS A 447 -27.70 22.74 -15.97
CA LYS A 447 -28.60 21.94 -15.14
C LYS A 447 -28.38 22.18 -13.64
N ASN A 448 -27.12 22.17 -13.18
CA ASN A 448 -26.77 22.44 -11.78
C ASN A 448 -27.11 23.88 -11.33
N GLN A 449 -27.10 24.85 -12.24
CA GLN A 449 -27.53 26.23 -11.93
C GLN A 449 -29.05 26.37 -11.82
N THR A 450 -29.79 25.61 -12.63
CA THR A 450 -31.26 25.64 -12.64
C THR A 450 -31.85 24.96 -11.39
N GLU A 451 -31.24 23.85 -10.95
CA GLU A 451 -31.64 23.14 -9.72
C GLU A 451 -31.36 23.93 -8.44
N ASN A 452 -30.26 24.69 -8.38
CA ASN A 452 -29.93 25.55 -7.24
C ASN A 452 -30.81 26.81 -7.12
N ASN A 453 -31.42 27.28 -8.23
CA ASN A 453 -32.30 28.46 -8.24
C ASN A 453 -33.79 28.12 -8.04
N GLY A 454 -34.17 26.83 -7.99
CA GLY A 454 -35.55 26.37 -7.86
C GLY A 454 -36.11 26.28 -6.43
N GLY A 455 -35.30 26.59 -5.42
CA GLY A 455 -35.66 26.45 -4.00
C GLY A 455 -36.09 27.74 -3.33
N LEU A 456 -37.22 28.34 -3.75
CA LEU A 456 -38.01 29.29 -2.95
C LEU A 456 -39.37 29.54 -3.64
N PRO A 457 -40.48 28.99 -3.15
CA PRO A 457 -41.80 29.50 -3.49
C PRO A 457 -42.07 30.79 -2.69
N LYS A 458 -42.70 31.76 -3.37
CA LYS A 458 -43.32 32.93 -2.74
C LYS A 458 -44.45 32.55 -1.80
#